data_AF-A0A0P1AAS2-F1
#
_entry.id   AF-A0A0P1AAS2-F1
#
_cell.length_a   1.000
_cell.length_b   1.000
_cell.length_c   1.000
_cell.angle_alpha   90.00
_cell.angle_beta   90.00
_cell.angle_gamma   90.00
#
_symmetry.space_group_name_H-M   'P 1'
#
loop_
_entity.id
_entity.type
_entity.pdbx_description
1 polymer ?
#
loop_
_entity_poly.entity_id
_entity_poly.type
_entity_poly.pdbx_seq_one_letter_code
_entity_poly.pdbx_strand_id
1 'polypeptide(L)'
;MVAHDTVTHDAATSHMKFNNEDLFSFLVDIYSFQPIPVQTTLAVAISDSPYVYSLKQVVELFELLRQGHESDLKKLADEMQRPLLLRADTVELVLNAWKINMAHPEDTWYVFSLLKNSNMIDLNLFNLWLRYVQLYWKHVKSTLGVYPYLYKDIDAFLKQQLSIQQMTAVLSSKAFYHLLTMVFTCDVSKIARSWNLKILIYGTTPKQYFKYLFRSPMSSIDDKNFMPAIQFIGIYKKRAVELRVRSSSCHAKVH
;
A
#
# COMPACT_ATOMS: atom_id res chain seq x y z
N MET A 1 29.86 -63.36 24.41
CA MET A 1 30.22 -61.98 24.77
C MET A 1 30.87 -61.33 23.56
N VAL A 2 30.54 -60.06 23.33
CA VAL A 2 30.94 -59.17 22.23
C VAL A 2 30.09 -59.25 20.96
N ALA A 3 29.47 -58.10 20.69
CA ALA A 3 28.53 -57.77 19.63
C ALA A 3 29.25 -57.36 18.34
N HIS A 4 28.56 -57.51 17.21
CA HIS A 4 28.80 -56.69 16.02
C HIS A 4 27.46 -56.20 15.48
N ASP A 5 27.29 -54.88 15.57
CA ASP A 5 26.26 -54.09 14.91
C ASP A 5 26.39 -54.19 13.38
N THR A 6 25.25 -54.25 12.68
CA THR A 6 25.12 -53.70 11.33
C THR A 6 23.81 -52.94 11.20
N VAL A 7 23.96 -51.65 11.47
CA VAL A 7 23.24 -50.46 11.04
C VAL A 7 22.13 -50.68 9.98
N THR A 8 20.91 -50.37 10.41
CA THR A 8 19.73 -50.06 9.61
C THR A 8 19.95 -48.79 8.78
N HIS A 9 19.76 -48.86 7.46
CA HIS A 9 19.62 -47.65 6.64
C HIS A 9 18.24 -47.04 6.86
N ASP A 10 18.25 -45.89 7.52
CA ASP A 10 17.10 -45.07 7.89
C ASP A 10 16.54 -44.33 6.65
N ALA A 11 15.26 -44.55 6.35
CA ALA A 11 14.53 -43.96 5.23
C ALA A 11 14.03 -42.53 5.52
N ALA A 12 14.80 -41.74 6.27
CA ALA A 12 14.40 -40.44 6.80
C ALA A 12 15.19 -39.23 6.25
N THR A 13 16.01 -39.41 5.21
CA THR A 13 16.86 -38.31 4.67
C THR A 13 16.73 -38.10 3.16
N SER A 14 15.50 -37.99 2.66
CA SER A 14 15.25 -37.55 1.28
C SER A 14 14.15 -36.48 1.20
N HIS A 15 14.22 -35.46 2.07
CA HIS A 15 13.58 -34.17 1.79
C HIS A 15 14.48 -33.39 0.82
N MET A 16 14.41 -33.76 -0.46
CA MET A 16 14.95 -32.90 -1.52
C MET A 16 14.17 -31.60 -1.54
N LYS A 17 14.88 -30.49 -1.30
CA LYS A 17 14.44 -29.12 -1.52
C LYS A 17 13.74 -29.01 -2.87
N PHE A 18 12.43 -28.76 -2.86
CA PHE A 18 11.79 -28.14 -4.01
C PHE A 18 12.47 -26.79 -4.23
N ASN A 19 13.12 -26.61 -5.38
CA ASN A 19 13.81 -25.37 -5.68
C ASN A 19 12.76 -24.28 -5.93
N ASN A 20 12.89 -23.13 -5.26
CA ASN A 20 11.94 -22.02 -5.38
C ASN A 20 11.84 -21.48 -6.82
N GLU A 21 12.90 -21.66 -7.63
CA GLU A 21 12.90 -21.37 -9.07
C GLU A 21 11.95 -22.28 -9.87
N ASP A 22 11.80 -23.55 -9.49
CA ASP A 22 10.91 -24.48 -10.20
C ASP A 22 9.45 -24.18 -9.90
N LEU A 23 9.13 -23.82 -8.65
CA LEU A 23 7.78 -23.41 -8.26
C LEU A 23 7.41 -22.06 -8.88
N PHE A 24 8.36 -21.11 -8.93
CA PHE A 24 8.14 -19.80 -9.54
C PHE A 24 8.00 -19.93 -11.07
N SER A 25 8.83 -20.74 -11.72
CA SER A 25 8.72 -21.01 -13.17
C SER A 25 7.41 -21.70 -13.51
N PHE A 26 6.98 -22.68 -12.71
CA PHE A 26 5.68 -23.35 -12.88
C PHE A 26 4.49 -22.37 -12.76
N LEU A 27 4.51 -21.46 -11.78
CA LEU A 27 3.43 -20.49 -11.59
C LEU A 27 3.45 -19.37 -12.64
N VAL A 28 4.64 -18.97 -13.11
CA VAL A 28 4.80 -17.97 -14.17
C VAL A 28 4.39 -18.56 -15.52
N ASP A 29 4.78 -19.80 -15.85
CA ASP A 29 4.44 -20.46 -17.11
C ASP A 29 2.94 -20.82 -17.22
N ILE A 30 2.28 -21.14 -16.10
CA ILE A 30 0.84 -21.46 -16.11
C ILE A 30 -0.03 -20.20 -16.13
N TYR A 31 0.42 -19.09 -15.54
CA TYR A 31 -0.44 -17.91 -15.32
C TYR A 31 -0.01 -16.61 -15.99
N SER A 32 1.11 -16.58 -16.73
CA SER A 32 1.52 -15.38 -17.48
C SER A 32 1.12 -15.46 -18.94
N PHE A 33 0.09 -14.68 -19.29
CA PHE A 33 -0.28 -14.18 -20.61
C PHE A 33 0.58 -14.65 -21.82
N GLN A 34 0.06 -15.59 -22.61
CA GLN A 34 0.35 -15.65 -24.04
C GLN A 34 -0.96 -15.61 -24.87
N PRO A 35 -1.00 -14.79 -25.93
CA PRO A 35 -2.11 -14.78 -26.89
C PRO A 35 -2.07 -16.07 -27.71
N ILE A 36 -3.24 -16.63 -28.02
CA ILE A 36 -3.38 -17.87 -28.80
C ILE A 36 -2.71 -17.69 -30.19
N PRO A 37 -1.88 -18.66 -30.62
CA PRO A 37 -2.03 -19.19 -31.95
C PRO A 37 -2.22 -20.71 -31.92
N VAL A 38 -3.10 -21.13 -32.81
CA VAL A 38 -3.54 -22.48 -33.11
C VAL A 38 -2.33 -23.37 -33.49
N GLN A 39 -2.40 -24.64 -33.05
CA GLN A 39 -1.55 -25.80 -33.41
C GLN A 39 -0.18 -25.93 -32.74
N THR A 40 -0.13 -26.67 -31.63
CA THR A 40 0.70 -27.90 -31.57
C THR A 40 0.14 -28.88 -30.54
N THR A 41 -0.27 -30.04 -31.02
CA THR A 41 -0.64 -31.23 -30.25
C THR A 41 0.61 -31.93 -29.69
N LEU A 42 0.42 -32.61 -28.54
CA LEU A 42 1.33 -33.52 -27.80
C LEU A 42 2.31 -32.82 -26.83
N ALA A 43 2.37 -33.11 -25.53
CA ALA A 43 1.91 -34.26 -24.77
C ALA A 43 1.22 -33.82 -23.47
N VAL A 44 -0.03 -34.26 -23.30
CA VAL A 44 -0.81 -34.11 -22.09
C VAL A 44 -0.20 -35.02 -21.03
N ALA A 45 0.62 -34.48 -20.14
CA ALA A 45 0.76 -35.07 -18.82
C ALA A 45 -0.55 -34.77 -18.08
N ILE A 46 -1.46 -35.74 -18.09
CA ILE A 46 -2.70 -35.68 -17.33
C ILE A 46 -2.28 -35.66 -15.86
N SER A 47 -2.31 -34.49 -15.24
CA SER A 47 -2.37 -34.40 -13.79
C SER A 47 -3.76 -34.89 -13.39
N ASP A 48 -3.83 -36.08 -12.79
CA ASP A 48 -5.07 -36.71 -12.31
C ASP A 48 -5.74 -35.97 -11.12
N SER A 49 -5.52 -34.66 -10.98
CA SER A 49 -6.23 -33.83 -10.01
C SER A 49 -7.38 -33.09 -10.68
N PRO A 50 -8.66 -33.43 -10.40
CA PRO A 50 -9.82 -32.72 -10.93
C PRO A 50 -10.05 -31.35 -10.25
N TYR A 51 -9.17 -30.91 -9.36
CA TYR A 51 -9.40 -29.72 -8.53
C TYR A 51 -8.73 -28.49 -9.12
N VAL A 52 -9.47 -27.77 -9.97
CA VAL A 52 -9.18 -26.35 -10.23
C VAL A 52 -9.56 -25.58 -8.97
N TYR A 53 -8.58 -25.18 -8.17
CA TYR A 53 -8.83 -24.33 -7.02
C TYR A 53 -9.41 -22.99 -7.48
N SER A 54 -10.50 -22.56 -6.85
CA SER A 54 -11.04 -21.23 -7.09
C SER A 54 -10.06 -20.16 -6.61
N LEU A 55 -10.04 -18.99 -7.26
CA LEU A 55 -9.22 -17.84 -6.83
C LEU A 55 -9.46 -17.46 -5.36
N LYS A 56 -10.68 -17.66 -4.87
CA LYS A 56 -11.04 -17.45 -3.47
C LYS A 56 -10.27 -18.39 -2.54
N GLN A 57 -10.21 -19.69 -2.85
CA GLN A 57 -9.46 -20.66 -2.05
C GLN A 57 -7.95 -20.36 -2.04
N VAL A 58 -7.40 -19.90 -3.16
CA VAL A 58 -5.99 -19.50 -3.25
C VAL A 58 -5.69 -18.30 -2.35
N VAL A 59 -6.55 -17.28 -2.37
CA VAL A 59 -6.41 -16.10 -1.49
C VAL A 59 -6.54 -16.49 -0.02
N GLU A 60 -7.50 -17.35 0.33
CA GLU A 60 -7.70 -17.85 1.69
C GLU A 60 -6.49 -18.66 2.16
N LEU A 61 -5.90 -19.50 1.32
CA LEU A 61 -4.68 -20.24 1.63
C LEU A 61 -3.52 -19.30 1.97
N PHE A 62 -3.26 -18.29 1.14
CA PHE A 62 -2.18 -17.34 1.43
C PHE A 62 -2.45 -16.56 2.71
N GLU A 63 -3.71 -16.22 3.00
CA GLU A 63 -4.03 -15.54 4.25
C GLU A 63 -3.81 -16.43 5.48
N LEU A 64 -4.11 -17.72 5.40
CA LEU A 64 -3.80 -18.69 6.44
C LEU A 64 -2.29 -18.82 6.66
N LEU A 65 -1.52 -18.94 5.57
CA LEU A 65 -0.05 -19.02 5.63
C LEU A 65 0.57 -17.75 6.24
N ARG A 66 0.01 -16.57 5.95
CA ARG A 66 0.47 -15.28 6.49
C ARG A 66 0.28 -15.15 8.00
N GLN A 67 -0.70 -15.84 8.57
CA GLN A 67 -0.99 -15.88 10.00
C GLN A 67 -0.18 -16.93 10.77
N GLY A 68 0.51 -17.82 10.05
CA GLY A 68 1.35 -18.86 10.63
C GLY A 68 2.55 -18.31 11.41
N HIS A 69 3.17 -19.19 12.19
CA HIS A 69 4.38 -18.87 12.96
C HIS A 69 5.67 -18.93 12.13
N GLU A 70 5.64 -19.58 10.97
CA GLU A 70 6.81 -19.76 10.10
C GLU A 70 7.08 -18.50 9.27
N SER A 71 8.21 -17.83 9.52
CA SER A 71 8.58 -16.58 8.85
C SER A 71 8.68 -16.74 7.32
N ASP A 72 9.18 -17.88 6.86
CA ASP A 72 9.39 -18.16 5.43
C ASP A 72 8.05 -18.32 4.70
N LEU A 73 7.08 -19.02 5.31
CA LEU A 73 5.72 -19.14 4.77
C LEU A 73 4.98 -17.80 4.78
N LYS A 74 5.15 -16.99 5.83
CA LYS A 74 4.58 -15.65 5.87
C LYS A 74 5.12 -14.77 4.75
N LYS A 75 6.44 -14.78 4.55
CA LYS A 75 7.09 -14.01 3.48
C LYS A 75 6.64 -14.48 2.11
N LEU A 76 6.55 -15.79 1.89
CA LEU A 76 6.02 -16.37 0.66
C LEU A 76 4.57 -15.92 0.42
N ALA A 77 3.72 -15.96 1.45
CA ALA A 77 2.33 -15.50 1.35
C ALA A 77 2.24 -14.02 0.98
N ASP A 78 3.05 -13.15 1.59
CA ASP A 78 3.12 -11.72 1.25
C ASP A 78 3.57 -11.52 -0.22
N GLU A 79 4.58 -12.27 -0.67
CA GLU A 79 5.07 -12.24 -2.05
C GLU A 79 4.04 -12.73 -3.07
N MET A 80 3.20 -13.70 -2.69
CA MET A 80 2.17 -14.28 -3.55
C MET A 80 0.85 -13.50 -3.55
N GLN A 81 0.49 -12.83 -2.45
CA GLN A 81 -0.65 -11.91 -2.42
C GLN A 81 -0.39 -10.64 -3.24
N ARG A 82 0.89 -10.28 -3.40
CA ARG A 82 1.33 -9.10 -4.17
C ARG A 82 0.77 -9.02 -5.60
N PRO A 83 0.99 -9.99 -6.50
CA PRO A 83 0.42 -9.96 -7.85
C PRO A 83 -1.12 -9.99 -7.86
N LEU A 84 -1.75 -10.59 -6.85
CA LEU A 84 -3.20 -10.66 -6.73
C LEU A 84 -3.82 -9.28 -6.41
N LEU A 85 -3.07 -8.36 -5.82
CA LEU A 85 -3.54 -6.98 -5.58
C LEU A 85 -3.50 -6.11 -6.85
N LEU A 86 -2.78 -6.53 -7.89
CA LEU A 86 -2.67 -5.80 -9.16
C LEU A 86 -3.75 -6.17 -10.16
N ARG A 87 -4.45 -7.29 -9.96
CA ARG A 87 -5.48 -7.76 -10.89
C ARG A 87 -6.88 -7.39 -10.41
N ALA A 88 -7.72 -6.95 -11.35
CA ALA A 88 -9.09 -6.51 -11.06
C ALA A 88 -10.01 -7.64 -10.55
N ASP A 89 -9.75 -8.88 -10.96
CA ASP A 89 -10.54 -10.07 -10.58
C ASP A 89 -10.21 -10.60 -9.18
N THR A 90 -9.02 -10.31 -8.64
CA THR A 90 -8.56 -10.84 -7.35
C THR A 90 -8.43 -9.78 -6.25
N VAL A 91 -8.33 -8.49 -6.59
CA VAL A 91 -8.13 -7.41 -5.60
C VAL A 91 -9.18 -7.41 -4.50
N GLU A 92 -10.47 -7.52 -4.84
CA GLU A 92 -11.56 -7.56 -3.86
C GLU A 92 -11.52 -8.80 -2.98
N LEU A 93 -11.05 -9.93 -3.51
CA LEU A 93 -10.92 -11.17 -2.75
C LEU A 93 -9.85 -11.00 -1.67
N VAL A 94 -8.69 -10.45 -2.03
CA VAL A 94 -7.60 -10.19 -1.08
C VAL A 94 -8.04 -9.20 -0.01
N LEU A 95 -8.64 -8.06 -0.39
CA LEU A 95 -9.13 -7.07 0.57
C LEU A 95 -10.18 -7.66 1.53
N ASN A 96 -11.06 -8.54 1.03
CA ASN A 96 -12.07 -9.20 1.85
C ASN A 96 -11.45 -10.24 2.78
N ALA A 97 -10.46 -11.01 2.32
CA ALA A 97 -9.74 -11.96 3.16
C ALA A 97 -9.04 -11.23 4.31
N TRP A 98 -8.30 -10.16 4.03
CA TRP A 98 -7.68 -9.33 5.06
C TRP A 98 -8.71 -8.71 6.02
N LYS A 99 -9.89 -8.31 5.52
CA LYS A 99 -10.96 -7.75 6.34
C LYS A 99 -11.51 -8.80 7.32
N ILE A 100 -11.86 -9.99 6.81
CA ILE A 100 -12.42 -11.10 7.60
C ILE A 100 -11.43 -11.52 8.69
N ASN A 101 -10.16 -11.56 8.34
CA ASN A 101 -9.08 -11.94 9.25
C ASN A 101 -8.55 -10.79 10.13
N MET A 102 -9.16 -9.61 10.04
CA MET A 102 -8.75 -8.41 10.79
C MET A 102 -7.25 -8.10 10.68
N ALA A 103 -6.67 -8.27 9.49
CA ALA A 103 -5.27 -7.94 9.26
C ALA A 103 -5.02 -6.46 9.59
N HIS A 104 -3.98 -6.17 10.38
CA HIS A 104 -3.73 -4.79 10.76
C HIS A 104 -3.33 -3.95 9.52
N PRO A 105 -3.83 -2.70 9.35
CA PRO A 105 -3.50 -1.87 8.21
C PRO A 105 -1.99 -1.74 7.95
N GLU A 106 -1.17 -1.65 8.98
CA GLU A 106 0.28 -1.54 8.85
C GLU A 106 0.91 -2.82 8.28
N ASP A 107 0.41 -4.00 8.65
CA ASP A 107 0.86 -5.27 8.10
C ASP A 107 0.52 -5.38 6.62
N THR A 108 -0.69 -4.97 6.23
CA THR A 108 -1.10 -5.01 4.81
C THR A 108 -0.32 -4.01 3.95
N TRP A 109 0.16 -2.90 4.53
CA TRP A 109 1.04 -1.98 3.81
C TRP A 109 2.35 -2.63 3.40
N TYR A 110 2.88 -3.55 4.20
CA TYR A 110 4.10 -4.27 3.85
C TYR A 110 3.95 -4.97 2.50
N VAL A 111 2.83 -5.66 2.27
CA VAL A 111 2.53 -6.33 0.99
C VAL A 111 2.48 -5.34 -0.17
N PHE A 112 1.87 -4.16 0.02
CA PHE A 112 1.90 -3.09 -0.98
C PHE A 112 3.31 -2.52 -1.18
N SER A 113 4.13 -2.47 -0.14
CA SER A 113 5.48 -1.91 -0.19
C SER A 113 6.46 -2.80 -0.96
N LEU A 114 6.22 -4.12 -1.01
CA LEU A 114 6.97 -5.07 -1.84
C LEU A 114 6.79 -4.85 -3.36
N LEU A 115 5.86 -3.98 -3.77
CA LEU A 115 5.68 -3.53 -5.15
C LEU A 115 6.55 -2.32 -5.51
N LYS A 116 7.26 -1.73 -4.55
CA LYS A 116 8.11 -0.57 -4.78
C LYS A 116 9.39 -1.00 -5.51
N ASN A 117 9.36 -0.96 -6.84
CA ASN A 117 10.58 -1.04 -7.66
C ASN A 117 11.37 0.28 -7.70
N SER A 118 10.85 1.35 -7.06
CA SER A 118 11.48 2.67 -7.02
C SER A 118 11.19 3.38 -5.71
N ASN A 119 11.96 4.43 -5.40
CA ASN A 119 11.69 5.35 -4.28
C ASN A 119 10.36 6.11 -4.43
N MET A 120 9.66 5.97 -5.57
CA MET A 120 8.33 6.53 -5.75
C MET A 120 7.24 5.52 -5.40
N ILE A 121 6.46 5.87 -4.38
CA ILE A 121 5.22 5.18 -4.05
C ILE A 121 4.22 5.39 -5.18
N ASP A 122 3.68 4.29 -5.70
CA ASP A 122 2.53 4.34 -6.58
C ASP A 122 1.31 4.82 -5.79
N LEU A 123 0.78 5.98 -6.18
CA LEU A 123 -0.40 6.56 -5.55
C LEU A 123 -1.63 5.66 -5.72
N ASN A 124 -1.68 4.81 -6.73
CA ASN A 124 -2.76 3.85 -6.92
C ASN A 124 -2.76 2.77 -5.83
N LEU A 125 -1.59 2.18 -5.56
CA LEU A 125 -1.42 1.22 -4.46
C LEU A 125 -1.72 1.84 -3.11
N PHE A 126 -1.30 3.10 -2.94
CA PHE A 126 -1.60 3.84 -1.73
C PHE A 126 -3.10 4.11 -1.55
N ASN A 127 -3.82 4.50 -2.60
CA ASN A 127 -5.28 4.65 -2.57
C ASN A 127 -5.98 3.32 -2.27
N LEU A 128 -5.45 2.21 -2.77
CA LEU A 128 -5.95 0.88 -2.48
C LEU A 128 -5.76 0.52 -1.00
N TRP A 129 -4.60 0.85 -0.42
CA TRP A 129 -4.37 0.71 1.01
C TRP A 129 -5.33 1.58 1.86
N LEU A 130 -5.53 2.86 1.51
CA LEU A 130 -6.51 3.71 2.20
C LEU A 130 -7.93 3.13 2.14
N ARG A 131 -8.30 2.53 1.02
CA ARG A 131 -9.57 1.82 0.87
C ARG A 131 -9.64 0.62 1.81
N TYR A 132 -8.56 -0.14 1.96
CA TYR A 132 -8.50 -1.22 2.94
C TYR A 132 -8.64 -0.70 4.38
N VAL A 133 -7.96 0.40 4.74
CA VAL A 133 -8.10 1.03 6.06
C VAL A 133 -9.56 1.37 6.37
N GLN A 134 -10.29 1.89 5.38
CA GLN A 134 -11.73 2.13 5.51
C GLN A 134 -12.53 0.84 5.78
N LEU A 135 -12.22 -0.25 5.05
CA LEU A 135 -12.88 -1.55 5.23
C LEU A 135 -12.59 -2.14 6.61
N TYR A 136 -11.33 -2.15 7.02
CA TYR A 136 -10.88 -2.61 8.34
C TYR A 136 -11.61 -1.87 9.45
N TRP A 137 -11.63 -0.53 9.40
CA TRP A 137 -12.27 0.27 10.44
C TRP A 137 -13.77 -0.01 10.54
N LYS A 138 -14.48 -0.08 9.40
CA LYS A 138 -15.91 -0.40 9.38
C LYS A 138 -16.17 -1.78 9.98
N HIS A 139 -15.35 -2.76 9.59
CA HIS A 139 -15.51 -4.14 10.06
C HIS A 139 -15.21 -4.28 11.55
N VAL A 140 -14.10 -3.74 12.05
CA VAL A 140 -13.77 -3.85 13.48
C VAL A 140 -14.78 -3.08 14.33
N LYS A 141 -15.22 -1.90 13.88
CA LYS A 141 -16.30 -1.17 14.57
C LYS A 141 -17.58 -2.01 14.64
N SER A 142 -17.98 -2.68 13.55
CA SER A 142 -19.18 -3.50 13.54
C SER A 142 -19.05 -4.78 14.37
N THR A 143 -17.86 -5.39 14.40
CA THR A 143 -17.65 -6.71 15.02
C THR A 143 -17.29 -6.60 16.50
N LEU A 144 -16.44 -5.63 16.88
CA LEU A 144 -15.92 -5.49 18.23
C LEU A 144 -16.47 -4.25 18.97
N GLY A 145 -17.13 -3.32 18.28
CA GLY A 145 -17.62 -2.07 18.90
C GLY A 145 -16.53 -1.09 19.31
N VAL A 146 -15.25 -1.37 18.98
CA VAL A 146 -14.09 -0.55 19.33
C VAL A 146 -13.52 0.18 18.11
N TYR A 147 -12.76 1.24 18.36
CA TYR A 147 -12.06 2.03 17.35
C TYR A 147 -10.55 1.73 17.38
N PRO A 148 -10.08 0.70 16.65
CA PRO A 148 -8.72 0.18 16.82
C PRO A 148 -7.63 1.02 16.11
N TYR A 149 -7.99 1.83 15.10
CA TYR A 149 -7.03 2.53 14.25
C TYR A 149 -7.51 3.97 14.04
N LEU A 150 -6.94 4.90 14.78
CA LEU A 150 -7.37 6.30 14.85
C LEU A 150 -6.63 7.15 13.81
N TYR A 151 -7.14 8.35 13.56
CA TYR A 151 -6.50 9.31 12.65
C TYR A 151 -5.04 9.58 13.01
N LYS A 152 -4.71 9.65 14.31
CA LYS A 152 -3.34 9.88 14.77
C LYS A 152 -2.38 8.76 14.34
N ASP A 153 -2.86 7.52 14.28
CA ASP A 153 -2.07 6.35 13.93
C ASP A 153 -1.78 6.36 12.43
N ILE A 154 -2.80 6.67 11.62
CA ILE A 154 -2.65 6.90 10.19
C ILE A 154 -1.69 8.06 9.92
N ASP A 155 -1.88 9.24 10.52
CA ASP A 155 -1.03 10.40 10.30
C ASP A 155 0.43 10.14 10.69
N ALA A 156 0.68 9.45 11.80
CA ALA A 156 2.02 9.03 12.22
C ALA A 156 2.64 8.08 11.19
N PHE A 157 1.89 7.05 10.77
CA PHE A 157 2.31 6.10 9.78
C PHE A 157 2.66 6.76 8.44
N LEU A 158 1.81 7.65 7.95
CA LEU A 158 2.05 8.37 6.69
C LEU A 158 3.31 9.23 6.72
N LYS A 159 3.59 9.88 7.86
CA LYS A 159 4.81 10.66 8.02
C LYS A 159 6.08 9.81 8.02
N GLN A 160 5.99 8.55 8.45
CA GLN A 160 7.12 7.61 8.41
C GLN A 160 7.33 7.04 7.01
N GLN A 161 6.25 6.79 6.27
CA GLN A 161 6.30 6.06 5.00
C GLN A 161 6.45 6.96 3.77
N LEU A 162 6.04 8.23 3.84
CA LEU A 162 5.91 9.12 2.69
C LEU A 162 6.89 10.30 2.76
N SER A 163 7.48 10.64 1.62
CA SER A 163 8.17 11.92 1.47
C SER A 163 7.19 13.11 1.56
N ILE A 164 7.68 14.33 1.80
CA ILE A 164 6.84 15.54 1.82
C ILE A 164 6.00 15.67 0.53
N GLN A 165 6.60 15.35 -0.62
CA GLN A 165 5.90 15.35 -1.90
C GLN A 165 4.76 14.32 -1.94
N GLN A 166 5.05 13.07 -1.55
CA GLN A 166 4.07 11.99 -1.54
C GLN A 166 2.94 12.26 -0.54
N MET A 167 3.28 12.72 0.65
CA MET A 167 2.32 13.12 1.68
C MET A 167 1.42 14.25 1.18
N THR A 168 1.98 15.25 0.50
CA THR A 168 1.18 16.35 -0.10
C THR A 168 0.18 15.83 -1.14
N ALA A 169 0.61 14.91 -2.01
CA ALA A 169 -0.27 14.29 -3.00
C ALA A 169 -1.37 13.44 -2.35
N VAL A 170 -1.03 12.68 -1.31
CA VAL A 170 -1.97 11.85 -0.55
C VAL A 170 -3.02 12.69 0.18
N LEU A 171 -2.61 13.71 0.91
CA LEU A 171 -3.52 14.60 1.66
C LEU A 171 -4.45 15.38 0.73
N SER A 172 -4.03 15.60 -0.52
CA SER A 172 -4.82 16.25 -1.57
C SER A 172 -5.70 15.26 -2.35
N SER A 173 -5.60 13.96 -2.08
CA SER A 173 -6.34 12.93 -2.80
C SER A 173 -7.80 12.83 -2.32
N LYS A 174 -8.71 12.56 -3.26
CA LYS A 174 -10.13 12.29 -2.97
C LYS A 174 -10.31 11.06 -2.06
N ALA A 175 -9.46 10.04 -2.20
CA ALA A 175 -9.51 8.85 -1.38
C ALA A 175 -9.25 9.16 0.10
N PHE A 176 -8.21 9.98 0.38
CA PHE A 176 -7.91 10.40 1.74
C PHE A 176 -8.98 11.33 2.31
N TYR A 177 -9.48 12.27 1.50
CA TYR A 177 -10.61 13.13 1.90
C TYR A 177 -11.82 12.29 2.32
N HIS A 178 -12.21 11.32 1.49
CA HIS A 178 -13.33 10.42 1.76
C HIS A 178 -13.10 9.57 3.02
N LEU A 179 -11.89 9.08 3.25
CA LEU A 179 -11.54 8.36 4.48
C LEU A 179 -11.75 9.26 5.70
N LEU A 180 -11.23 10.49 5.68
CA LEU A 180 -11.37 11.42 6.81
C LEU A 180 -12.81 11.80 7.12
N THR A 181 -13.62 12.07 6.08
CA THR A 181 -15.02 12.45 6.28
C THR A 181 -15.88 11.28 6.73
N MET A 182 -15.69 10.10 6.13
CA MET A 182 -16.57 8.95 6.38
C MET A 182 -16.21 8.16 7.63
N VAL A 183 -14.93 8.13 7.99
CA VAL A 183 -14.42 7.27 9.07
C VAL A 183 -14.15 8.08 10.32
N PHE A 184 -13.42 9.19 10.20
CA PHE A 184 -12.93 9.92 11.36
C PHE A 184 -13.79 11.13 11.74
N THR A 185 -14.80 11.47 10.92
CA THR A 185 -15.63 12.68 11.08
C THR A 185 -14.78 13.92 11.38
N CYS A 186 -13.58 13.97 10.79
CA CYS A 186 -12.60 15.00 11.07
C CYS A 186 -12.84 16.20 10.17
N ASP A 187 -12.55 17.39 10.70
CA ASP A 187 -12.54 18.60 9.91
C ASP A 187 -11.32 18.58 8.97
N VAL A 188 -11.54 18.08 7.75
CA VAL A 188 -10.49 17.93 6.73
C VAL A 188 -9.83 19.27 6.41
N SER A 189 -10.57 20.38 6.55
CA SER A 189 -10.02 21.71 6.31
C SER A 189 -8.93 22.08 7.32
N LYS A 190 -9.05 21.65 8.58
CA LYS A 190 -8.02 21.84 9.61
C LYS A 190 -6.77 21.03 9.32
N ILE A 191 -6.92 19.78 8.87
CA ILE A 191 -5.79 18.91 8.50
C ILE A 191 -5.04 19.50 7.31
N ALA A 192 -5.76 19.88 6.25
CA ALA A 192 -5.17 20.50 5.06
C ALA A 192 -4.46 21.83 5.41
N ARG A 193 -5.08 22.68 6.24
CA ARG A 193 -4.48 23.94 6.70
C ARG A 193 -3.21 23.70 7.52
N SER A 194 -3.24 22.76 8.46
CA SER A 194 -2.09 22.40 9.29
C SER A 194 -0.92 21.90 8.44
N TRP A 195 -1.20 21.03 7.47
CA TRP A 195 -0.18 20.57 6.52
C TRP A 195 0.39 21.70 5.68
N ASN A 196 -0.45 22.56 5.11
CA ASN A 196 -0.04 23.71 4.31
C ASN A 196 0.82 24.71 5.11
N LEU A 197 0.54 24.91 6.39
CA LEU A 197 1.40 25.72 7.27
C LEU A 197 2.75 25.04 7.52
N LYS A 198 2.75 23.71 7.73
CA LYS A 198 3.98 22.95 8.00
C LYS A 198 4.95 22.99 6.82
N ILE A 199 4.48 22.73 5.61
CA ILE A 199 5.33 22.77 4.41
C ILE A 199 5.80 24.19 4.07
N LEU A 200 5.01 25.22 4.43
CA LEU A 200 5.42 26.62 4.32
C LEU A 200 6.58 26.92 5.27
N ILE A 201 6.53 26.42 6.52
CA ILE A 201 7.64 26.53 7.48
C ILE A 201 8.90 25.83 6.95
N TYR A 202 8.76 24.74 6.20
CA TYR A 202 9.87 24.08 5.50
C TYR A 202 10.39 24.84 4.27
N GLY A 203 9.88 26.05 3.99
CA GLY A 203 10.36 26.88 2.89
C GLY A 203 9.81 26.48 1.52
N THR A 204 8.76 25.66 1.46
CA THR A 204 8.16 25.26 0.18
C THR A 204 7.58 26.48 -0.53
N THR A 205 8.06 26.73 -1.75
CA THR A 205 7.52 27.77 -2.64
C THR A 205 6.28 27.27 -3.38
N PRO A 206 5.41 28.15 -3.90
CA PRO A 206 4.30 27.73 -4.75
C PRO A 206 4.74 26.89 -5.95
N LYS A 207 5.88 27.23 -6.57
CA LYS A 207 6.45 26.47 -7.69
C LYS A 207 6.80 25.03 -7.28
N GLN A 208 7.39 24.83 -6.10
CA GLN A 208 7.68 23.49 -5.57
C GLN A 208 6.40 22.73 -5.20
N TYR A 209 5.43 23.42 -4.58
CA TYR A 209 4.14 22.80 -4.23
C TYR A 209 3.38 22.32 -5.46
N PHE A 210 3.38 23.10 -6.54
CA PHE A 210 2.83 22.68 -7.83
C PHE A 210 3.52 21.41 -8.35
N LYS A 211 4.85 21.34 -8.29
CA LYS A 211 5.58 20.11 -8.67
C LYS A 211 5.24 18.90 -7.81
N TYR A 212 4.81 19.10 -6.56
CA TYR A 212 4.38 17.99 -5.72
C TYR A 212 3.05 17.40 -6.16
N LEU A 213 2.14 18.26 -6.60
CA LEU A 213 0.77 17.91 -6.97
C LEU A 213 0.64 17.46 -8.42
N PHE A 214 1.42 18.05 -9.32
CA PHE A 214 1.31 17.82 -10.75
C PHE A 214 2.54 17.07 -11.26
N ARG A 215 2.32 15.83 -11.73
CA ARG A 215 3.37 15.00 -12.33
C ARG A 215 3.75 15.44 -13.75
N SER A 216 2.88 16.22 -14.42
CA SER A 216 3.09 16.74 -15.78
C SER A 216 2.73 18.22 -15.84
N PRO A 217 3.48 19.05 -16.61
CA PRO A 217 3.17 20.46 -16.83
C PRO A 217 1.84 20.71 -17.57
N MET A 218 1.19 19.66 -18.11
CA MET A 218 -0.12 19.74 -18.77
C MET A 218 -1.29 19.33 -17.86
N SER A 219 -1.30 19.77 -16.61
CA SER A 219 -2.46 19.59 -15.74
C SER A 219 -3.55 20.59 -16.15
N SER A 220 -4.72 20.08 -16.52
CA SER A 220 -5.87 20.93 -16.84
C SER A 220 -6.37 21.69 -15.60
N ILE A 221 -7.12 22.78 -15.79
CA ILE A 221 -7.76 23.53 -14.69
C ILE A 221 -8.72 22.62 -13.88
N ASP A 222 -9.24 21.57 -14.50
CA ASP A 222 -10.10 20.56 -13.88
C ASP A 222 -9.32 19.49 -13.08
N ASP A 223 -8.00 19.60 -12.99
CA ASP A 223 -7.21 18.72 -12.14
C ASP A 223 -7.64 18.94 -10.68
N LYS A 224 -8.07 17.85 -10.03
CA LYS A 224 -8.48 17.81 -8.62
C LYS A 224 -7.44 18.41 -7.66
N ASN A 225 -6.17 18.48 -8.06
CA ASN A 225 -5.10 19.05 -7.27
C ASN A 225 -4.96 20.58 -7.44
N PHE A 226 -5.69 21.21 -8.37
CA PHE A 226 -5.65 22.65 -8.61
C PHE A 226 -6.14 23.47 -7.42
N MET A 227 -7.26 23.08 -6.80
CA MET A 227 -7.79 23.78 -5.63
C MET A 227 -6.82 23.77 -4.42
N PRO A 228 -6.24 22.61 -4.02
CA PRO A 228 -5.16 22.59 -3.03
C PRO A 228 -3.99 23.54 -3.36
N ALA A 229 -3.57 23.59 -4.63
CA ALA A 229 -2.49 24.45 -5.10
C ALA A 229 -2.80 25.95 -4.95
N ILE A 230 -4.02 26.36 -5.33
CA ILE A 230 -4.49 27.74 -5.17
C ILE A 230 -4.59 28.13 -3.70
N GLN A 231 -5.10 27.24 -2.84
CA GLN A 231 -5.16 27.48 -1.40
C GLN A 231 -3.77 27.70 -0.80
N PHE A 232 -2.79 26.89 -1.20
CA PHE A 232 -1.41 27.06 -0.77
C PHE A 232 -0.81 28.41 -1.21
N ILE A 233 -1.03 28.83 -2.46
CA ILE A 233 -0.62 30.17 -2.94
C ILE A 233 -1.22 31.28 -2.06
N GLY A 234 -2.50 31.17 -1.72
CA GLY A 234 -3.18 32.15 -0.88
C GLY A 234 -2.52 32.28 0.50
N ILE A 235 -2.17 31.16 1.12
CA ILE A 235 -1.45 31.12 2.40
C ILE A 235 -0.04 31.72 2.26
N TYR A 236 0.70 31.32 1.22
CA TYR A 236 2.05 31.81 0.95
C TYR A 236 2.08 33.34 0.78
N LYS A 237 1.15 33.90 0.00
CA LYS A 237 1.03 35.36 -0.21
C LYS A 237 0.76 36.11 1.09
N LYS A 238 -0.17 35.63 1.92
CA LYS A 238 -0.47 36.24 3.23
C LYS A 238 0.77 36.27 4.11
N ARG A 239 1.52 35.17 4.18
CA ARG A 239 2.74 35.09 4.98
C ARG A 239 3.85 36.01 4.47
N ALA A 240 4.02 36.13 3.16
CA ALA A 240 5.00 37.04 2.56
C ALA A 240 4.70 38.51 2.91
N VAL A 241 3.43 38.91 2.95
CA VAL A 241 3.01 40.25 3.38
C VAL A 241 3.32 40.46 4.87
N GLU A 242 2.97 39.52 5.74
CA GLU A 242 3.27 39.60 7.19
C GLU A 242 4.77 39.79 7.46
N LEU A 243 5.62 39.06 6.74
CA LEU A 243 7.07 39.15 6.89
C LEU A 243 7.62 40.51 6.43
N ARG A 244 7.11 41.05 5.31
CA ARG A 244 7.49 42.40 4.85
C ARG A 244 7.09 43.47 5.87
N VAL A 245 5.86 43.45 6.37
CA VAL A 245 5.38 44.42 7.38
C VAL A 245 6.24 44.37 8.65
N ARG A 246 6.61 43.17 9.11
CA ARG A 246 7.52 43.01 10.27
C ARG A 246 8.92 43.56 10.00
N SER A 247 9.49 43.30 8.82
CA SER A 247 10.80 43.85 8.45
C SER A 247 10.80 45.38 8.37
N SER A 248 9.75 45.99 7.84
CA SER A 248 9.59 47.45 7.78
C SER A 248 9.39 48.06 9.17
N SER A 249 8.68 47.38 10.08
CA SER A 249 8.50 47.82 11.46
C SER A 249 9.77 47.72 12.31
N CYS A 250 10.68 46.78 12.01
CA CYS A 250 11.98 46.68 12.67
C CYS A 250 12.94 47.79 12.20
N HIS A 251 12.90 48.18 10.92
CA HIS A 251 13.70 49.31 10.42
C HIS A 251 13.19 50.67 10.90
N ALA A 252 11.89 50.83 11.14
CA ALA A 252 11.32 52.07 11.69
C ALA A 252 11.61 52.31 13.18
N LYS A 253 12.18 51.33 13.90
CA LYS A 253 12.56 51.45 15.33
C LYS A 253 14.05 51.75 15.55
N VAL A 254 14.80 52.04 14.49
CA VAL A 254 16.24 52.33 14.55
C VAL A 254 16.54 53.82 14.24
N HIS A 255 15.54 54.69 14.36
CA HIS A 255 15.70 56.14 14.30
C HIS A 255 15.22 56.80 15.57
#